data_AF-A0A8J2HYZ2-F1
#
_entry.id   AF-A0A8J2HYZ2-F1
#
_cell.length_a   1.000
_cell.length_b   1.000
_cell.length_c   1.000
_cell.angle_alpha   90.00
_cell.angle_beta   90.00
_cell.angle_gamma   90.00
#
_symmetry.space_group_name_H-M   'P 1'
#
loop_
_entity.id
_entity.type
_entity.pdbx_description
1 polymer ?
#
loop_
_entity_poly.entity_id
_entity_poly.type
_entity_poly.pdbx_seq_one_letter_code
_entity_poly.pdbx_strand_id
1 'polypeptide(L)'
;MAATSSVTAIGGPDMAYIGELYENISRHPPGIGARKLLVEHYMSVGNEWLEGALDEAKKLQGLAPTDPDVAEFLKVLEKKPEPPGPKKAAEVTSTSLTQSQRQNINNARYKARPISKHESNRPGLTLGKPVGDLDDSQRDLVTGYRNIRAKAMHVFSNMLRLQALQKKAGLPQSKNLAKVHAMADGDNGTTCVGMRPPGSARSVARNVRDNSEEATNLVILDLEDMIRWIRAPYGTPSGASIDSIRDALVTRRRAIESVLPDELKIYCELGFMHVEHEHLERNYVNDETMYGDEVKDIPREDFYVTEDNYAWSMDELVQAIQANSGVLRNPLSREMFTPKDVKGILLHPSGQSLAALHVEQHAMSKGVRSETIEQMEKLSTILLADQTSDTFPSRKAVDEFLLYVATLPELEQKAIEGLRCPAKDSHTGQSYDWSIGEAVKDAKGNLVCFHKTGDFIKQAAAHLRKNRSVAPRHRRR
;
A
#
# COMPACT_ATOMS: atom_id res chain seq x y z
N MET A 1 35.82 -3.03 19.61
CA MET A 1 35.86 -1.57 19.75
C MET A 1 35.12 -0.96 18.58
N ALA A 2 33.83 -0.63 18.75
CA ALA A 2 33.05 0.12 17.78
C ALA A 2 32.04 0.95 18.59
N ALA A 3 32.03 2.26 18.39
CA ALA A 3 31.18 3.17 19.14
C ALA A 3 29.82 3.31 18.46
N THR A 4 28.75 2.99 19.19
CA THR A 4 27.36 3.24 18.76
C THR A 4 26.88 4.55 19.35
N SER A 5 27.05 5.65 18.61
CA SER A 5 26.45 6.94 18.96
C SER A 5 24.95 6.93 18.67
N SER A 6 24.14 6.70 19.70
CA SER A 6 22.68 6.80 19.65
C SER A 6 22.23 8.27 19.64
N VAL A 7 21.52 8.69 18.59
CA VAL A 7 20.88 10.00 18.55
C VAL A 7 19.56 9.94 19.33
N THR A 8 19.58 10.45 20.56
CA THR A 8 18.39 10.54 21.42
C THR A 8 17.45 11.65 20.96
N ALA A 9 16.22 11.29 20.60
CA ALA A 9 15.15 12.25 20.33
C ALA A 9 14.18 12.34 21.53
N ILE A 10 14.17 13.50 22.19
CA ILE A 10 13.05 14.05 22.97
C ILE A 10 12.52 13.18 24.13
N GLY A 11 13.20 13.27 25.28
CA GLY A 11 12.59 13.41 26.61
C GLY A 11 11.88 12.22 27.26
N GLY A 12 11.61 11.13 26.55
CA GLY A 12 11.07 9.89 27.13
C GLY A 12 12.16 8.87 27.48
N PRO A 13 11.87 7.88 28.33
CA PRO A 13 12.77 6.74 28.52
C PRO A 13 12.89 5.93 27.24
N ASP A 14 14.10 5.43 26.94
CA ASP A 14 14.28 4.47 25.86
C ASP A 14 13.60 3.14 26.23
N MET A 15 12.41 2.93 25.69
CA MET A 15 11.58 1.74 25.92
C MET A 15 12.12 0.49 25.22
N ALA A 16 12.98 0.64 24.19
CA ALA A 16 13.65 -0.49 23.57
C ALA A 16 14.76 -1.00 24.49
N TYR A 17 15.60 -0.09 25.01
CA TYR A 17 16.64 -0.41 25.99
C TYR A 17 16.05 -1.03 27.28
N ILE A 18 14.95 -0.48 27.80
CA ILE A 18 14.22 -1.08 28.94
C ILE A 18 13.74 -2.50 28.62
N GLY A 19 13.20 -2.72 27.42
CA GLY A 19 12.77 -4.05 26.97
C GLY A 19 13.91 -5.06 26.93
N GLU A 20 15.07 -4.68 26.39
CA GLU A 20 16.28 -5.51 26.38
C GLU A 20 16.79 -5.83 27.79
N LEU A 21 16.76 -4.86 28.72
CA LEU A 21 17.15 -5.07 30.11
C LEU A 21 16.19 -6.04 30.83
N TYR A 22 14.87 -5.90 30.67
CA TYR A 22 13.91 -6.85 31.24
C TYR A 22 14.01 -8.25 30.63
N GLU A 23 14.27 -8.36 29.32
CA GLU A 23 14.52 -9.64 28.67
C GLU A 23 15.80 -10.30 29.20
N ASN A 24 16.86 -9.52 29.43
CA ASN A 24 18.11 -10.00 30.03
C ASN A 24 17.88 -10.49 31.48
N ILE A 25 17.14 -9.73 32.30
CA ILE A 25 16.73 -10.14 33.67
C ILE A 25 15.92 -11.43 33.66
N SER A 26 15.01 -11.60 32.69
CA SER A 26 14.17 -12.79 32.53
C SER A 26 14.99 -14.02 32.11
N ARG A 27 15.93 -13.86 31.17
CA ARG A 27 16.83 -14.92 30.70
C ARG A 27 17.88 -15.31 31.74
N HIS A 28 18.30 -14.39 32.61
CA HIS A 28 19.38 -14.59 33.58
C HIS A 28 19.06 -14.09 35.01
N PRO A 29 18.07 -14.68 35.72
CA PRO A 29 17.76 -14.30 37.10
C PRO A 29 18.95 -14.56 38.06
N PRO A 30 19.25 -13.66 39.02
CA PRO A 30 18.49 -12.48 39.41
C PRO A 30 18.72 -11.22 38.53
N GLY A 31 19.67 -11.22 37.60
CA GLY A 31 19.86 -10.14 36.62
C GLY A 31 20.46 -8.85 37.18
N ILE A 32 21.27 -8.91 38.25
CA ILE A 32 21.73 -7.75 39.04
C ILE A 32 22.31 -6.61 38.17
N GLY A 33 23.23 -6.90 37.25
CA GLY A 33 23.83 -5.89 36.37
C GLY A 33 22.81 -5.19 35.45
N ALA A 34 21.85 -5.93 34.91
CA ALA A 34 20.78 -5.37 34.10
C ALA A 34 19.79 -4.53 34.94
N ARG A 35 19.54 -4.91 36.20
CA ARG A 35 18.74 -4.09 37.14
C ARG A 35 19.44 -2.79 37.53
N LYS A 36 20.77 -2.79 37.69
CA LYS A 36 21.54 -1.53 37.95
C LYS A 36 21.39 -0.55 36.80
N LEU A 37 21.64 -1.01 35.57
CA LEU A 37 21.48 -0.20 34.35
C LEU A 37 20.04 0.32 34.19
N LEU A 38 19.05 -0.45 34.62
CA LEU A 38 17.65 -0.05 34.60
C LEU A 38 17.35 1.08 35.60
N VAL A 39 17.92 1.03 36.80
CA VAL A 39 17.84 2.10 37.82
C VAL A 39 18.54 3.37 37.33
N GLU A 40 19.76 3.26 36.80
CA GLU A 40 20.51 4.39 36.21
C GLU A 40 19.75 5.06 35.08
N HIS A 41 19.17 4.27 34.16
CA HIS A 41 18.37 4.76 33.05
C HIS A 41 17.12 5.50 33.55
N TYR A 42 16.36 4.94 34.48
CA TYR A 42 15.21 5.64 35.07
C TYR A 42 15.60 6.93 35.81
N MET A 43 16.76 6.96 36.48
CA MET A 43 17.29 8.18 37.10
C MET A 43 17.68 9.26 36.07
N SER A 44 18.21 8.85 34.91
CA SER A 44 18.64 9.77 33.84
C SER A 44 17.49 10.46 33.10
N VAL A 45 16.30 9.84 33.08
CA VAL A 45 15.12 10.32 32.35
C VAL A 45 14.35 11.39 33.14
N GLY A 46 14.52 11.44 34.46
CA GLY A 46 14.05 12.53 35.32
C GLY A 46 12.81 12.19 36.16
N ASN A 47 12.20 13.24 36.72
CA ASN A 47 11.29 13.15 37.88
C ASN A 47 10.11 12.18 37.72
N GLU A 48 9.62 11.94 36.50
CA GLU A 48 8.46 11.07 36.24
C GLU A 48 8.76 9.57 36.41
N TRP A 49 10.04 9.17 36.46
CA TRP A 49 10.48 7.76 36.55
C TRP A 49 11.23 7.41 37.84
N LEU A 50 11.36 8.37 38.78
CA LEU A 50 12.04 8.17 40.06
C LEU A 50 11.36 7.12 40.96
N GLU A 51 10.03 7.00 40.90
CA GLU A 51 9.30 5.96 41.65
C GLU A 51 9.66 4.56 41.12
N GLY A 52 9.74 4.39 39.80
CA GLY A 52 10.19 3.14 39.16
C GLY A 52 11.64 2.80 39.46
N ALA A 53 12.53 3.80 39.48
CA ALA A 53 13.92 3.64 39.90
C ALA A 53 14.02 3.17 41.36
N LEU A 54 13.23 3.76 42.26
CA LEU A 54 13.25 3.46 43.70
C LEU A 54 12.68 2.08 44.02
N ASP A 55 11.60 1.66 43.35
CA ASP A 55 11.07 0.31 43.50
C ASP A 55 12.04 -0.76 43.00
N GLU A 56 12.74 -0.51 41.90
CA GLU A 56 13.71 -1.46 41.36
C GLU A 56 15.00 -1.49 42.20
N ALA A 57 15.48 -0.34 42.69
CA ALA A 57 16.61 -0.27 43.62
C ALA A 57 16.33 -1.03 44.94
N LYS A 58 15.10 -0.97 45.47
CA LYS A 58 14.69 -1.76 46.65
C LYS A 58 14.67 -3.27 46.39
N LYS A 59 14.19 -3.72 45.22
CA LYS A 59 14.28 -5.14 44.83
C LYS A 59 15.74 -5.57 44.72
N LEU A 60 16.59 -4.71 44.16
CA LEU A 60 18.02 -4.95 44.01
C LEU A 60 18.73 -5.03 45.37
N GLN A 61 18.36 -4.19 46.35
CA GLN A 61 18.84 -4.27 47.73
C GLN A 61 18.50 -5.60 48.41
N GLY A 62 17.30 -6.15 48.16
CA GLY A 62 16.91 -7.47 48.65
C GLY A 62 17.67 -8.64 48.00
N LEU A 63 18.26 -8.44 46.81
CA LEU A 63 18.99 -9.45 46.05
C LEU A 63 20.51 -9.36 46.22
N ALA A 64 21.06 -8.16 46.47
CA ALA A 64 22.48 -7.89 46.61
C ALA A 64 22.75 -6.81 47.70
N PRO A 65 22.51 -7.10 48.99
CA PRO A 65 22.56 -6.10 50.07
C PRO A 65 23.96 -5.56 50.40
N THR A 66 25.03 -6.23 49.94
CA THR A 66 26.43 -5.83 50.14
C THR A 66 27.02 -5.05 48.98
N ASP A 67 26.22 -4.72 47.97
CA ASP A 67 26.66 -4.08 46.74
C ASP A 67 26.66 -2.54 46.90
N PRO A 68 27.81 -1.85 46.72
CA PRO A 68 27.96 -0.43 47.07
C PRO A 68 27.09 0.50 46.23
N ASP A 69 26.90 0.18 44.95
CA ASP A 69 26.16 1.03 44.00
C ASP A 69 24.68 1.13 44.41
N VAL A 70 24.15 0.07 45.03
CA VAL A 70 22.75 -0.02 45.49
C VAL A 70 22.50 0.90 46.68
N ALA A 71 23.47 1.00 47.59
CA ALA A 71 23.42 1.94 48.69
C ALA A 71 23.54 3.40 48.19
N GLU A 72 24.28 3.63 47.11
CA GLU A 72 24.37 4.95 46.47
C GLU A 72 23.06 5.34 45.76
N PHE A 73 22.47 4.44 44.95
CA PHE A 73 21.18 4.70 44.29
C PHE A 73 20.08 5.03 45.29
N LEU A 74 19.91 4.23 46.36
CA LEU A 74 18.91 4.51 47.40
C LEU A 74 19.16 5.85 48.10
N LYS A 75 20.42 6.18 48.41
CA LYS A 75 20.78 7.47 49.03
C LYS A 75 20.48 8.68 48.15
N VAL A 76 20.54 8.54 46.82
CA VAL A 76 20.13 9.59 45.88
C VAL A 76 18.61 9.65 45.73
N LEU A 77 17.94 8.49 45.60
CA LEU A 77 16.51 8.37 45.34
C LEU A 77 15.62 8.71 46.56
N GLU A 78 16.07 8.48 47.79
CA GLU A 78 15.30 8.79 49.01
C GLU A 78 15.40 10.26 49.43
N LYS A 79 16.24 11.07 48.77
CA LYS A 79 16.47 12.47 49.13
C LYS A 79 15.39 13.38 48.52
N LYS A 80 14.34 13.67 49.30
CA LYS A 80 13.24 14.57 48.88
C LYS A 80 13.74 15.91 48.31
N PRO A 81 13.17 16.40 47.18
CA PRO A 81 13.53 17.70 46.62
C PRO A 81 12.99 18.85 47.47
N GLU A 82 13.86 19.81 47.76
CA GLU A 82 13.55 21.04 48.49
C GLU A 82 13.06 22.13 47.51
N PRO A 83 12.00 22.90 47.81
CA PRO A 83 11.40 23.83 46.84
C PRO A 83 12.30 25.04 46.55
N PRO A 84 12.32 25.55 45.29
CA PRO A 84 13.29 26.55 44.88
C PRO A 84 12.99 27.95 45.43
N GLY A 85 13.94 28.50 46.19
CA GLY A 85 13.93 29.90 46.63
C GLY A 85 14.16 30.91 45.49
N PRO A 86 13.73 32.18 45.68
CA PRO A 86 13.82 33.20 44.63
C PRO A 86 15.26 33.63 44.34
N LYS A 87 15.64 33.62 43.05
CA LYS A 87 16.97 34.05 42.59
C LYS A 87 17.18 35.54 42.84
N LYS A 88 18.14 35.88 43.72
CA LYS A 88 18.70 37.24 43.82
C LYS A 88 19.54 37.55 42.58
N ALA A 89 19.47 38.81 42.12
CA ALA A 89 20.38 39.34 41.11
C ALA A 89 21.77 39.63 41.71
N ALA A 90 22.79 39.57 40.86
CA ALA A 90 24.12 40.12 41.13
C ALA A 90 24.66 40.81 39.86
N GLU A 91 24.82 42.12 39.99
CA GLU A 91 25.82 43.00 39.34
C GLU A 91 27.24 42.35 39.30
N VAL A 92 28.24 42.75 38.49
CA VAL A 92 28.58 43.95 37.66
C VAL A 92 29.35 43.44 36.39
N THR A 93 29.85 44.19 35.39
CA THR A 93 30.18 45.63 35.22
C THR A 93 30.07 46.12 33.75
N SER A 94 29.84 47.42 33.60
CA SER A 94 30.10 48.35 32.48
C SER A 94 30.86 47.94 31.20
N THR A 95 30.33 48.38 30.04
CA THR A 95 30.90 49.53 29.30
C THR A 95 29.80 50.24 28.49
N SER A 96 29.97 51.54 28.21
CA SER A 96 28.88 52.48 27.93
C SER A 96 28.97 53.22 26.57
N LEU A 97 27.81 53.79 26.19
CA LEU A 97 27.52 54.91 25.25
C LEU A 97 26.93 54.45 23.89
N THR A 98 25.91 55.09 23.28
CA THR A 98 25.27 56.40 23.55
C THR A 98 23.82 56.49 23.01
N GLN A 99 22.98 57.31 23.68
CA GLN A 99 21.90 58.16 23.14
C GLN A 99 20.67 57.63 22.35
N SER A 100 19.51 57.88 22.96
CA SER A 100 18.37 58.64 22.40
C SER A 100 17.44 58.04 21.33
N GLN A 101 16.23 57.62 21.74
CA GLN A 101 15.03 58.44 21.48
C GLN A 101 13.82 58.05 22.36
N ARG A 102 13.03 59.07 22.75
CA ARG A 102 11.71 58.93 23.40
C ARG A 102 10.60 59.05 22.35
N GLN A 103 9.54 58.26 22.47
CA GLN A 103 8.13 58.68 22.30
C GLN A 103 7.21 57.48 22.62
N ASN A 104 6.52 57.51 23.76
CA ASN A 104 5.12 57.96 23.92
C ASN A 104 4.07 56.97 23.38
N ILE A 105 3.68 56.02 24.23
CA ILE A 105 2.41 55.30 24.14
C ILE A 105 1.33 56.19 24.78
N ASN A 106 0.33 56.64 24.01
CA ASN A 106 -0.80 57.40 24.53
C ASN A 106 -1.99 56.50 24.88
N ASN A 107 -2.52 56.70 26.09
CA ASN A 107 -3.67 55.98 26.65
C ASN A 107 -5.02 56.58 26.21
N ALA A 108 -6.03 55.73 25.98
CA ALA A 108 -7.45 56.01 26.26
C ALA A 108 -8.21 54.66 26.34
N ARG A 109 -8.54 54.06 27.50
CA ARG A 109 -9.48 54.44 28.58
C ARG A 109 -10.95 54.63 28.18
N TYR A 110 -11.73 53.55 28.30
CA TYR A 110 -13.10 53.52 28.84
C TYR A 110 -13.16 52.32 29.80
N LYS A 111 -13.10 52.44 31.14
CA LYS A 111 -14.08 52.92 32.16
C LYS A 111 -15.39 52.10 32.30
N ALA A 112 -15.49 51.42 33.46
CA ALA A 112 -16.70 51.06 34.23
C ALA A 112 -17.67 50.01 33.60
N ARG A 113 -18.34 49.12 34.36
CA ARG A 113 -18.41 48.85 35.83
C ARG A 113 -18.86 47.38 36.05
N PRO A 114 -18.73 46.80 37.27
CA PRO A 114 -19.06 45.39 37.53
C PRO A 114 -20.53 45.20 37.91
N ILE A 115 -21.08 44.00 37.68
CA ILE A 115 -22.38 43.56 38.22
C ILE A 115 -22.22 42.26 39.03
N SER A 116 -23.03 42.20 40.07
CA SER A 116 -23.07 41.33 41.24
C SER A 116 -22.97 39.81 41.02
N LYS A 117 -22.37 39.15 42.03
CA LYS A 117 -22.67 37.77 42.41
C LYS A 117 -24.19 37.55 42.52
N HIS A 118 -24.66 36.37 42.14
CA HIS A 118 -25.92 35.85 42.66
C HIS A 118 -25.70 34.42 43.16
N GLU A 119 -25.94 34.19 44.44
CA GLU A 119 -26.10 32.84 44.99
C GLU A 119 -27.50 32.32 44.64
N SER A 120 -27.62 31.03 44.34
CA SER A 120 -28.90 30.31 44.42
C SER A 120 -28.68 28.79 44.43
N ASN A 121 -28.63 28.23 45.63
CA ASN A 121 -29.24 26.96 46.04
C ASN A 121 -29.22 25.75 45.09
N ARG A 122 -28.42 24.75 45.50
CA ARG A 122 -28.73 23.32 45.26
C ARG A 122 -30.09 22.95 45.88
N PRO A 123 -30.80 21.99 45.26
CA PRO A 123 -31.58 21.01 46.01
C PRO A 123 -31.09 19.57 45.77
N GLY A 124 -31.17 18.74 46.82
CA GLY A 124 -31.49 17.31 46.72
C GLY A 124 -30.48 16.35 46.07
N LEU A 125 -29.69 15.66 46.89
CA LEU A 125 -29.23 14.31 46.55
C LEU A 125 -30.43 13.36 46.51
N THR A 126 -30.71 12.75 45.36
CA THR A 126 -31.48 11.50 45.29
C THR A 126 -30.61 10.40 44.71
N LEU A 127 -30.29 9.42 45.56
CA LEU A 127 -29.55 8.21 45.24
C LEU A 127 -30.41 7.27 44.36
N GLY A 128 -29.82 6.72 43.29
CA GLY A 128 -30.33 5.52 42.63
C GLY A 128 -31.17 5.72 41.36
N LYS A 129 -30.51 5.69 40.20
CA LYS A 129 -30.95 5.01 38.98
C LYS A 129 -29.72 4.62 38.15
N PRO A 130 -29.81 3.59 37.27
CA PRO A 130 -28.63 2.92 36.72
C PRO A 130 -27.85 3.81 35.75
N VAL A 131 -26.62 3.39 35.46
CA VAL A 131 -25.77 3.96 34.40
C VAL A 131 -26.56 3.94 33.09
N GLY A 132 -27.07 5.11 32.69
CA GLY A 132 -27.74 5.31 31.42
C GLY A 132 -26.69 5.47 30.33
N ASP A 133 -26.66 4.50 29.42
CA ASP A 133 -25.87 4.41 28.19
C ASP A 133 -24.87 5.55 27.91
N LEU A 134 -23.61 5.30 28.31
CA LEU A 134 -22.44 5.93 27.67
C LEU A 134 -22.52 5.80 26.14
N ASP A 135 -23.04 4.66 25.67
CA ASP A 135 -23.34 4.34 24.28
C ASP A 135 -24.24 5.39 23.60
N ASP A 136 -25.29 5.90 24.26
CA ASP A 136 -26.18 6.90 23.68
C ASP A 136 -25.49 8.27 23.59
N SER A 137 -24.74 8.67 24.62
CA SER A 137 -23.94 9.89 24.57
C SER A 137 -22.84 9.84 23.48
N GLN A 138 -22.30 8.64 23.22
CA GLN A 138 -21.31 8.40 22.16
C GLN A 138 -21.96 8.37 20.77
N ARG A 139 -23.15 7.76 20.62
CA ARG A 139 -23.96 7.78 19.39
C ARG A 139 -24.38 9.20 19.04
N ASP A 140 -24.81 10.00 20.01
CA ASP A 140 -25.16 11.41 19.82
C ASP A 140 -23.94 12.24 19.39
N LEU A 141 -22.78 12.02 19.98
CA LEU A 141 -21.54 12.70 19.59
C LEU A 141 -21.11 12.33 18.16
N VAL A 142 -21.13 11.04 17.80
CA VAL A 142 -20.82 10.56 16.45
C VAL A 142 -21.82 11.10 15.41
N THR A 143 -23.10 11.13 15.76
CA THR A 143 -24.17 11.65 14.90
C THR A 143 -24.05 13.17 14.72
N GLY A 144 -23.74 13.90 15.80
CA GLY A 144 -23.43 15.32 15.78
C GLY A 144 -22.23 15.64 14.88
N TYR A 145 -21.14 14.89 15.02
CA TYR A 145 -19.94 15.05 14.18
C TYR A 145 -20.22 14.78 12.70
N ARG A 146 -20.94 13.69 12.37
CA ARG A 146 -21.37 13.38 10.99
C ARG A 146 -22.23 14.50 10.40
N ASN A 147 -23.17 15.04 11.17
CA ASN A 147 -24.04 16.14 10.75
C ASN A 147 -23.27 17.46 10.53
N ILE A 148 -22.24 17.73 11.34
CA ILE A 148 -21.35 18.89 11.16
C ILE A 148 -20.49 18.70 9.89
N ARG A 149 -19.88 17.53 9.69
CA ARG A 149 -19.08 17.22 8.50
C ARG A 149 -19.91 17.32 7.21
N ALA A 150 -21.13 16.79 7.19
CA ALA A 150 -22.05 16.92 6.05
C ALA A 150 -22.38 18.39 5.73
N LYS A 151 -22.61 19.23 6.74
CA LYS A 151 -22.81 20.69 6.56
C LYS A 151 -21.54 21.38 6.04
N ALA A 152 -20.36 21.04 6.56
CA ALA A 152 -19.09 21.58 6.10
C ALA A 152 -18.83 21.25 4.62
N MET A 153 -19.04 19.99 4.21
CA MET A 153 -18.92 19.57 2.81
C MET A 153 -19.92 20.29 1.89
N HIS A 154 -21.15 20.52 2.33
CA HIS A 154 -22.13 21.30 1.57
C HIS A 154 -21.70 22.76 1.39
N VAL A 155 -21.17 23.40 2.44
CA VAL A 155 -20.60 24.76 2.36
C VAL A 155 -19.38 24.80 1.43
N PHE A 156 -18.51 23.77 1.48
CA PHE A 156 -17.34 23.68 0.62
C PHE A 156 -17.70 23.51 -0.86
N SER A 157 -18.67 22.65 -1.18
CA SER A 157 -19.22 22.50 -2.55
C SER A 157 -19.76 23.84 -3.09
N ASN A 158 -20.48 24.60 -2.25
CA ASN A 158 -20.95 25.93 -2.62
C ASN A 158 -19.79 26.94 -2.81
N MET A 159 -18.72 26.87 -2.02
CA MET A 159 -17.51 27.68 -2.23
C MET A 159 -16.80 27.37 -3.55
N LEU A 160 -16.63 26.09 -3.90
CA LEU A 160 -16.06 25.68 -5.19
C LEU A 160 -16.90 26.18 -6.37
N ARG A 161 -18.23 26.07 -6.27
CA ARG A 161 -19.17 26.61 -7.27
C ARG A 161 -19.05 28.12 -7.41
N LEU A 162 -18.91 28.86 -6.31
CA LEU A 162 -18.67 30.31 -6.32
C LEU A 162 -17.29 30.66 -6.93
N GLN A 163 -16.25 29.88 -6.65
CA GLN A 163 -14.92 30.07 -7.25
C GLN A 163 -14.93 29.82 -8.77
N ALA A 164 -15.68 28.82 -9.25
CA ALA A 164 -15.88 28.58 -10.68
C ALA A 164 -16.59 29.76 -11.37
N LEU A 165 -17.60 30.35 -10.71
CA LEU A 165 -18.26 31.57 -11.18
C LEU A 165 -17.33 32.80 -11.13
N GLN A 166 -16.51 32.95 -10.09
CA GLN A 166 -15.49 34.00 -10.01
C GLN A 166 -14.43 33.88 -11.12
N LYS A 167 -13.97 32.65 -11.43
CA LYS A 167 -13.07 32.37 -12.55
C LYS A 167 -13.70 32.81 -13.87
N LYS A 168 -14.97 32.48 -14.09
CA LYS A 168 -15.75 32.89 -15.29
C LYS A 168 -15.98 34.41 -15.36
N ALA A 169 -15.98 35.10 -14.23
CA ALA A 169 -16.11 36.56 -14.12
C ALA A 169 -14.76 37.31 -14.08
N GLY A 170 -13.61 36.62 -14.22
CA GLY A 170 -12.28 37.25 -14.18
C GLY A 170 -11.85 37.79 -12.81
N LEU A 171 -12.51 37.39 -11.72
CA LEU A 171 -12.22 37.87 -10.37
C LEU A 171 -11.10 37.05 -9.68
N PRO A 172 -10.27 37.69 -8.82
CA PRO A 172 -9.18 37.00 -8.13
C PRO A 172 -9.72 35.95 -7.16
N GLN A 173 -9.14 34.74 -7.21
CA GLN A 173 -9.58 33.62 -6.39
C GLN A 173 -9.00 33.66 -4.96
N SER A 174 -9.77 33.13 -4.00
CA SER A 174 -9.37 32.98 -2.60
C SER A 174 -8.22 31.97 -2.45
N LYS A 175 -7.09 32.42 -1.88
CA LYS A 175 -5.93 31.57 -1.55
C LYS A 175 -6.17 30.62 -0.36
N ASN A 176 -7.29 30.74 0.35
CA ASN A 176 -7.54 30.02 1.61
C ASN A 176 -8.30 28.69 1.43
N LEU A 177 -8.68 28.32 0.20
CA LEU A 177 -9.53 27.14 -0.04
C LEU A 177 -8.90 25.81 0.41
N ALA A 178 -7.60 25.62 0.18
CA ALA A 178 -6.88 24.43 0.68
C ALA A 178 -6.92 24.33 2.22
N LYS A 179 -6.87 25.48 2.92
CA LYS A 179 -6.99 25.53 4.39
C LYS A 179 -8.42 25.21 4.87
N VAL A 180 -9.44 25.62 4.12
CA VAL A 180 -10.84 25.30 4.42
C VAL A 180 -11.15 23.82 4.14
N HIS A 181 -10.55 23.23 3.09
CA HIS A 181 -10.65 21.80 2.80
C HIS A 181 -10.06 20.95 3.94
N ALA A 182 -8.83 21.26 4.37
CA ALA A 182 -8.19 20.58 5.52
C ALA A 182 -9.07 20.63 6.78
N MET A 183 -9.63 21.81 7.10
CA MET A 183 -10.55 21.96 8.23
C MET A 183 -11.88 21.19 8.09
N ALA A 184 -12.38 21.00 6.86
CA ALA A 184 -13.62 20.25 6.60
C ALA A 184 -13.44 18.72 6.75
N ASP A 185 -12.24 18.22 6.47
CA ASP A 185 -11.88 16.80 6.67
C ASP A 185 -11.41 16.48 8.09
N GLY A 186 -11.28 17.49 8.96
CA GLY A 186 -10.87 17.33 10.35
C GLY A 186 -9.36 17.42 10.57
N ASP A 187 -8.59 17.84 9.57
CA ASP A 187 -7.17 18.10 9.70
C ASP A 187 -6.92 19.45 10.38
N ASN A 188 -6.25 19.42 11.53
CA ASN A 188 -6.10 20.56 12.44
C ASN A 188 -5.04 21.54 11.93
N GLY A 189 -5.41 22.36 10.93
CA GLY A 189 -4.56 23.34 10.24
C GLY A 189 -4.05 24.55 11.05
N THR A 190 -3.58 24.31 12.28
CA THR A 190 -2.97 25.33 13.16
C THR A 190 -1.75 24.84 13.96
N THR A 191 -0.97 23.93 13.39
CA THR A 191 0.47 23.84 13.68
C THR A 191 1.21 23.71 12.35
N CYS A 192 2.36 24.38 12.22
CA CYS A 192 3.34 23.98 11.22
C CYS A 192 3.91 22.64 11.72
N VAL A 193 3.22 21.54 11.39
CA VAL A 193 3.71 20.20 11.68
C VAL A 193 4.95 20.03 10.83
N GLY A 194 6.11 20.21 11.46
CA GLY A 194 7.39 19.87 10.84
C GLY A 194 7.26 18.44 10.33
N MET A 195 7.44 18.27 9.02
CA MET A 195 7.11 17.04 8.29
C MET A 195 7.66 15.86 9.09
N ARG A 196 6.79 14.97 9.54
CA ARG A 196 7.23 13.88 10.44
C ARG A 196 8.03 12.89 9.60
N PRO A 197 9.15 12.33 10.10
CA PRO A 197 9.78 11.20 9.43
C PRO A 197 8.75 10.06 9.27
N PRO A 198 8.77 9.33 8.14
CA PRO A 198 7.83 8.24 7.90
C PRO A 198 7.91 7.18 9.01
N GLY A 199 6.79 6.48 9.26
CA GLY A 199 6.69 5.52 10.35
C GLY A 199 7.68 4.35 10.25
N SER A 200 7.75 3.48 11.26
CA SER A 200 8.55 2.26 11.11
C SER A 200 7.90 1.31 10.09
N ALA A 201 8.70 0.68 9.21
CA ALA A 201 8.20 -0.27 8.22
C ALA A 201 7.40 -1.43 8.86
N ARG A 202 7.77 -1.84 10.09
CA ARG A 202 7.02 -2.82 10.91
C ARG A 202 5.64 -2.33 11.35
N SER A 203 5.43 -1.02 11.48
CA SER A 203 4.11 -0.45 11.78
C SER A 203 3.24 -0.41 10.52
N VAL A 204 3.81 -0.03 9.38
CA VAL A 204 3.11 -0.03 8.09
C VAL A 204 2.70 -1.45 7.69
N ALA A 205 3.62 -2.42 7.79
CA ALA A 205 3.34 -3.83 7.54
C ALA A 205 2.25 -4.40 8.46
N ARG A 206 2.17 -3.95 9.72
CA ARG A 206 1.05 -4.28 10.62
C ARG A 206 -0.25 -3.67 10.11
N ASN A 207 -0.28 -2.37 9.85
CA ASN A 207 -1.49 -1.69 9.35
C ASN A 207 -2.02 -2.32 8.04
N VAL A 208 -1.13 -2.67 7.11
CA VAL A 208 -1.46 -3.35 5.84
C VAL A 208 -2.02 -4.75 6.06
N ARG A 209 -1.45 -5.52 7.01
CA ARG A 209 -1.96 -6.85 7.36
C ARG A 209 -3.30 -6.79 8.09
N ASP A 210 -3.46 -5.80 8.96
CA ASP A 210 -4.63 -5.65 9.81
C ASP A 210 -5.80 -4.98 9.05
N ASN A 211 -5.55 -4.34 7.91
CA ASN A 211 -6.54 -3.70 7.01
C ASN A 211 -6.25 -4.07 5.53
N SER A 212 -6.43 -5.34 5.16
CA SER A 212 -6.04 -5.85 3.85
C SER A 212 -6.79 -5.25 2.65
N GLU A 213 -8.01 -4.73 2.86
CA GLU A 213 -8.82 -4.10 1.80
C GLU A 213 -8.26 -2.73 1.37
N GLU A 214 -7.67 -1.98 2.31
CA GLU A 214 -7.03 -0.67 2.05
C GLU A 214 -5.50 -0.79 1.84
N ALA A 215 -4.96 -2.01 1.75
CA ALA A 215 -3.53 -2.30 1.74
C ALA A 215 -2.74 -1.48 0.71
N THR A 216 -3.22 -1.37 -0.54
CA THR A 216 -2.57 -0.57 -1.59
C THR A 216 -2.51 0.92 -1.19
N ASN A 217 -3.62 1.48 -0.70
CA ASN A 217 -3.70 2.89 -0.31
C ASN A 217 -2.79 3.20 0.88
N LEU A 218 -2.71 2.29 1.86
CA LEU A 218 -1.81 2.41 3.00
C LEU A 218 -0.33 2.40 2.60
N VAL A 219 0.05 1.59 1.59
CA VAL A 219 1.39 1.62 1.01
C VAL A 219 1.64 2.92 0.25
N ILE A 220 0.70 3.36 -0.60
CA ILE A 220 0.83 4.60 -1.37
C ILE A 220 1.07 5.78 -0.43
N LEU A 221 0.25 5.92 0.63
CA LEU A 221 0.39 7.01 1.61
C LEU A 221 1.75 7.01 2.32
N ASP A 222 2.29 5.85 2.71
CA ASP A 222 3.62 5.75 3.33
C ASP A 222 4.75 6.12 2.36
N LEU A 223 4.64 5.72 1.09
CA LEU A 223 5.61 6.05 0.05
C LEU A 223 5.51 7.53 -0.38
N GLU A 224 4.30 8.11 -0.46
CA GLU A 224 4.08 9.55 -0.64
C GLU A 224 4.69 10.36 0.52
N ASP A 225 4.44 9.97 1.78
CA ASP A 225 5.04 10.58 2.96
C ASP A 225 6.57 10.50 2.93
N MET A 226 7.11 9.38 2.43
CA MET A 226 8.54 9.22 2.25
C MET A 226 9.09 10.13 1.13
N ILE A 227 8.40 10.30 0.00
CA ILE A 227 8.78 11.28 -1.04
C ILE A 227 8.76 12.69 -0.46
N ARG A 228 7.67 13.06 0.23
CA ARG A 228 7.52 14.35 0.91
C ARG A 228 8.73 14.59 1.84
N TRP A 229 9.02 13.63 2.71
CA TRP A 229 10.14 13.68 3.65
C TRP A 229 11.52 13.76 2.99
N ILE A 230 11.77 13.02 1.91
CA ILE A 230 13.06 13.07 1.19
C ILE A 230 13.24 14.40 0.46
N ARG A 231 12.18 14.93 -0.17
CA ARG A 231 12.23 16.21 -0.92
C ARG A 231 12.43 17.41 0.01
N ALA A 232 11.85 17.39 1.21
CA ALA A 232 11.95 18.48 2.17
C ALA A 232 12.06 17.99 3.63
N PRO A 233 13.19 17.37 4.03
CA PRO A 233 13.40 16.95 5.42
C PRO A 233 13.28 18.17 6.34
N TYR A 234 12.44 18.08 7.37
CA TYR A 234 12.09 19.18 8.28
C TYR A 234 11.61 20.48 7.58
N GLY A 235 11.13 20.40 6.34
CA GLY A 235 10.70 21.54 5.54
C GLY A 235 11.82 22.26 4.77
N THR A 236 13.08 21.83 4.89
CA THR A 236 14.19 22.36 4.07
C THR A 236 14.37 21.53 2.79
N PRO A 237 14.26 22.10 1.58
CA PRO A 237 14.45 21.37 0.32
C PRO A 237 15.83 20.70 0.25
N SER A 238 15.85 19.39 -0.01
CA SER A 238 17.09 18.60 -0.04
C SER A 238 17.85 18.68 -1.37
N GLY A 239 17.16 19.01 -2.46
CA GLY A 239 17.71 18.88 -3.82
C GLY A 239 17.94 17.43 -4.27
N ALA A 240 17.33 16.45 -3.59
CA ALA A 240 17.44 15.03 -3.93
C ALA A 240 17.03 14.74 -5.38
N SER A 241 17.85 13.97 -6.10
CA SER A 241 17.53 13.54 -7.48
C SER A 241 16.39 12.52 -7.50
N ILE A 242 15.68 12.43 -8.62
CA ILE A 242 14.61 11.44 -8.84
C ILE A 242 15.12 10.02 -8.57
N ASP A 243 16.33 9.69 -9.02
CA ASP A 243 16.94 8.37 -8.79
C ASP A 243 17.22 8.11 -7.31
N SER A 244 17.72 9.10 -6.56
CA SER A 244 17.93 8.95 -5.11
C SER A 244 16.62 8.77 -4.33
N ILE A 245 15.54 9.38 -4.80
CA ILE A 245 14.19 9.16 -4.26
C ILE A 245 13.73 7.74 -4.61
N ARG A 246 13.90 7.29 -5.86
CA ARG A 246 13.54 5.94 -6.32
C ARG A 246 14.27 4.86 -5.52
N ASP A 247 15.57 4.96 -5.32
CA ASP A 247 16.38 4.03 -4.53
C ASP A 247 15.93 3.96 -3.05
N ALA A 248 15.61 5.11 -2.47
CA ALA A 248 15.10 5.18 -1.10
C ALA A 248 13.72 4.50 -0.97
N LEU A 249 12.82 4.70 -1.94
CA LEU A 249 11.52 4.04 -1.98
C LEU A 249 11.63 2.53 -2.24
N VAL A 250 12.53 2.08 -3.13
CA VAL A 250 12.81 0.64 -3.31
C VAL A 250 13.33 0.01 -2.02
N THR A 251 14.20 0.72 -1.30
CA THR A 251 14.70 0.30 0.03
C THR A 251 13.56 0.21 1.05
N ARG A 252 12.65 1.19 1.07
CA ARG A 252 11.46 1.21 1.93
C ARG A 252 10.51 0.07 1.62
N ARG A 253 10.20 -0.15 0.34
CA ARG A 253 9.33 -1.22 -0.16
C ARG A 253 9.84 -2.58 0.30
N ARG A 254 11.13 -2.87 0.09
CA ARG A 254 11.80 -4.09 0.57
C ARG A 254 11.73 -4.24 2.10
N ALA A 255 11.86 -3.16 2.85
CA ALA A 255 11.74 -3.20 4.30
C ALA A 255 10.32 -3.58 4.76
N ILE A 256 9.27 -3.12 4.08
CA ILE A 256 7.87 -3.50 4.35
C ILE A 256 7.62 -4.95 3.90
N GLU A 257 8.01 -5.31 2.67
CA GLU A 257 7.92 -6.68 2.11
C GLU A 257 8.57 -7.72 3.03
N SER A 258 9.70 -7.40 3.67
CA SER A 258 10.41 -8.33 4.56
C SER A 258 9.64 -8.73 5.83
N VAL A 259 8.58 -7.99 6.17
CA VAL A 259 7.74 -8.20 7.37
C VAL A 259 6.34 -8.71 6.99
N LEU A 260 5.96 -8.67 5.71
CA LEU A 260 4.65 -9.10 5.22
C LEU A 260 4.63 -10.58 4.78
N PRO A 261 3.49 -11.28 4.98
CA PRO A 261 3.20 -12.54 4.31
C PRO A 261 3.27 -12.43 2.79
N ASP A 262 3.62 -13.52 2.10
CA ASP A 262 3.81 -13.57 0.65
C ASP A 262 2.56 -13.13 -0.14
N GLU A 263 1.37 -13.38 0.40
CA GLU A 263 0.08 -13.03 -0.20
C GLU A 263 -0.09 -11.52 -0.34
N LEU A 264 0.42 -10.75 0.64
CA LEU A 264 0.23 -9.30 0.75
C LEU A 264 1.34 -8.48 0.05
N LYS A 265 2.45 -9.10 -0.34
CA LYS A 265 3.58 -8.41 -1.00
C LYS A 265 3.20 -7.70 -2.30
N ILE A 266 2.18 -8.20 -3.00
CA ILE A 266 1.66 -7.60 -4.23
C ILE A 266 1.16 -6.16 -4.01
N TYR A 267 0.61 -5.84 -2.83
CA TYR A 267 0.18 -4.47 -2.50
C TYR A 267 1.36 -3.49 -2.36
N CYS A 268 2.54 -3.98 -1.97
CA CYS A 268 3.76 -3.18 -1.96
C CYS A 268 4.25 -2.85 -3.38
N GLU A 269 4.08 -3.77 -4.33
CA GLU A 269 4.44 -3.55 -5.73
C GLU A 269 3.45 -2.60 -6.41
N LEU A 270 2.14 -2.80 -6.22
CA LEU A 270 1.09 -1.90 -6.73
C LEU A 270 1.23 -0.48 -6.17
N GLY A 271 1.42 -0.33 -4.86
CA GLY A 271 1.59 1.00 -4.27
C GLY A 271 2.84 1.73 -4.75
N PHE A 272 3.93 1.00 -4.99
CA PHE A 272 5.14 1.57 -5.61
C PHE A 272 4.92 1.97 -7.08
N MET A 273 4.16 1.18 -7.85
CA MET A 273 3.81 1.46 -9.24
C MET A 273 3.07 2.79 -9.40
N HIS A 274 2.00 3.04 -8.63
CA HIS A 274 1.25 4.30 -8.68
C HIS A 274 2.13 5.50 -8.25
N VAL A 275 2.89 5.36 -7.17
CA VAL A 275 3.77 6.43 -6.67
C VAL A 275 4.90 6.76 -7.65
N GLU A 276 5.45 5.77 -8.34
CA GLU A 276 6.48 5.99 -9.36
C GLU A 276 5.90 6.69 -10.60
N HIS A 277 4.70 6.31 -11.03
CA HIS A 277 3.98 6.95 -12.13
C HIS A 277 3.76 8.45 -11.89
N GLU A 278 3.15 8.79 -10.75
CA GLU A 278 2.67 10.16 -10.48
C GLU A 278 3.75 11.13 -9.97
N HIS A 279 4.89 10.62 -9.48
CA HIS A 279 5.88 11.47 -8.81
C HIS A 279 7.31 11.36 -9.34
N LEU A 280 7.63 10.34 -10.15
CA LEU A 280 9.01 10.04 -10.58
C LEU A 280 9.17 9.93 -12.11
N GLU A 281 8.17 10.34 -12.89
CA GLU A 281 8.21 10.48 -14.35
C GLU A 281 8.80 9.22 -15.03
N ARG A 282 8.17 8.06 -14.79
CA ARG A 282 8.63 6.78 -15.35
C ARG A 282 8.37 6.72 -16.85
N ASN A 283 9.41 6.30 -17.59
CA ASN A 283 9.30 5.97 -19.00
C ASN A 283 8.71 4.55 -19.15
N TYR A 284 7.57 4.47 -19.84
CA TYR A 284 6.92 3.20 -20.21
C TYR A 284 7.36 2.76 -21.62
N VAL A 285 6.91 1.59 -22.06
CA VAL A 285 7.12 1.16 -23.47
C VAL A 285 6.17 1.89 -24.43
N ASN A 286 5.02 2.34 -23.93
CA ASN A 286 4.03 3.13 -24.63
C ASN A 286 3.86 4.52 -23.98
N ASP A 287 3.81 5.56 -24.81
CA ASP A 287 3.52 6.94 -24.37
C ASP A 287 2.00 7.23 -24.37
N GLU A 288 1.23 6.48 -25.16
CA GLU A 288 -0.23 6.58 -25.33
C GLU A 288 -0.91 5.24 -24.99
N THR A 289 -2.20 5.28 -24.66
CA THR A 289 -3.05 4.10 -24.46
C THR A 289 -3.44 3.43 -25.79
N MET A 290 -4.22 2.34 -25.76
CA MET A 290 -4.70 1.69 -26.98
C MET A 290 -5.71 2.58 -27.75
N TYR A 291 -6.38 3.53 -27.08
CA TYR A 291 -7.27 4.51 -27.71
C TYR A 291 -6.63 5.87 -27.98
N GLY A 292 -5.35 6.07 -27.63
CA GLY A 292 -4.58 7.28 -27.96
C GLY A 292 -4.62 8.38 -26.90
N ASP A 293 -5.07 8.09 -25.68
CA ASP A 293 -4.94 9.00 -24.55
C ASP A 293 -3.50 8.98 -24.01
N GLU A 294 -2.95 10.09 -23.52
CA GLU A 294 -1.57 10.13 -23.02
C GLU A 294 -1.45 9.36 -21.68
N VAL A 295 -0.46 8.48 -21.55
CA VAL A 295 -0.32 7.59 -20.37
C VAL A 295 -0.25 8.33 -19.03
N LYS A 296 0.29 9.56 -19.04
CA LYS A 296 0.39 10.44 -17.87
C LYS A 296 -0.96 10.97 -17.34
N ASP A 297 -2.01 10.90 -18.16
CA ASP A 297 -3.34 11.45 -17.86
C ASP A 297 -4.33 10.36 -17.40
N ILE A 298 -3.90 9.09 -17.36
CA ILE A 298 -4.69 7.97 -16.82
C ILE A 298 -4.92 8.19 -15.31
N PRO A 299 -6.17 8.16 -14.82
CA PRO A 299 -6.45 8.36 -13.40
C PRO A 299 -5.93 7.19 -12.54
N ARG A 300 -5.52 7.47 -11.31
CA ARG A 300 -4.92 6.49 -10.37
C ARG A 300 -5.79 5.24 -10.22
N GLU A 301 -7.12 5.40 -10.14
CA GLU A 301 -8.08 4.30 -9.99
C GLU A 301 -8.23 3.37 -11.20
N ASP A 302 -7.68 3.74 -12.37
CA ASP A 302 -7.72 2.97 -13.61
C ASP A 302 -6.30 2.58 -14.10
N PHE A 303 -5.25 3.06 -13.44
CA PHE A 303 -3.87 2.89 -13.89
C PHE A 303 -3.26 1.55 -13.47
N TYR A 304 -2.69 0.81 -14.44
CA TYR A 304 -1.94 -0.43 -14.18
C TYR A 304 -0.72 -0.58 -15.09
N VAL A 305 0.33 -1.25 -14.61
CA VAL A 305 1.58 -1.51 -15.35
C VAL A 305 1.94 -2.99 -15.27
N THR A 306 2.21 -3.59 -16.44
CA THR A 306 2.59 -5.00 -16.57
C THR A 306 4.12 -5.20 -16.50
N GLU A 307 4.59 -6.43 -16.24
CA GLU A 307 6.03 -6.71 -16.07
C GLU A 307 6.87 -6.42 -17.34
N ASP A 308 6.24 -6.38 -18.51
CA ASP A 308 6.83 -5.92 -19.77
C ASP A 308 6.90 -4.38 -19.92
N ASN A 309 6.60 -3.62 -18.85
CA ASN A 309 6.66 -2.16 -18.74
C ASN A 309 5.69 -1.39 -19.67
N TYR A 310 4.60 -2.03 -20.09
CA TYR A 310 3.45 -1.34 -20.68
C TYR A 310 2.54 -0.77 -19.61
N ALA A 311 2.07 0.46 -19.81
CA ALA A 311 1.08 1.13 -18.98
C ALA A 311 -0.31 1.07 -19.61
N TRP A 312 -1.33 0.88 -18.77
CA TRP A 312 -2.69 0.59 -19.18
C TRP A 312 -3.70 1.46 -18.43
N SER A 313 -4.70 1.94 -19.18
CA SER A 313 -6.06 2.05 -18.64
C SER A 313 -6.60 0.64 -18.45
N MET A 314 -7.07 0.33 -17.25
CA MET A 314 -7.62 -0.97 -16.90
C MET A 314 -8.97 -1.20 -17.58
N ASP A 315 -9.80 -0.17 -17.75
CA ASP A 315 -11.04 -0.25 -18.52
C ASP A 315 -10.77 -0.56 -20.01
N GLU A 316 -9.72 0.00 -20.62
CA GLU A 316 -9.29 -0.39 -21.98
C GLU A 316 -8.78 -1.84 -22.03
N LEU A 317 -7.91 -2.22 -21.09
CA LEU A 317 -7.29 -3.54 -21.05
C LEU A 317 -8.34 -4.64 -20.83
N VAL A 318 -9.31 -4.40 -19.95
CA VAL A 318 -10.44 -5.30 -19.70
C VAL A 318 -11.28 -5.48 -20.97
N GLN A 319 -11.62 -4.40 -21.68
CA GLN A 319 -12.34 -4.48 -22.95
C GLN A 319 -11.56 -5.27 -24.01
N ALA A 320 -10.25 -5.04 -24.13
CA ALA A 320 -9.39 -5.76 -25.07
C ALA A 320 -9.30 -7.28 -24.76
N ILE A 321 -9.23 -7.65 -23.48
CA ILE A 321 -9.21 -9.06 -23.04
C ILE A 321 -10.58 -9.71 -23.27
N GLN A 322 -11.69 -9.01 -22.98
CA GLN A 322 -13.05 -9.50 -23.24
C GLN A 322 -13.30 -9.72 -24.74
N ALA A 323 -12.89 -8.77 -25.60
CA ALA A 323 -12.97 -8.91 -27.05
C ALA A 323 -12.17 -10.12 -27.57
N ASN A 324 -11.02 -10.41 -26.94
CA ASN A 324 -10.21 -11.60 -27.21
C ASN A 324 -10.67 -12.86 -26.43
N SER A 325 -11.94 -12.94 -26.06
CA SER A 325 -12.58 -14.10 -25.41
C SER A 325 -11.97 -14.51 -24.06
N GLY A 326 -11.35 -13.58 -23.33
CA GLY A 326 -10.75 -13.83 -22.02
C GLY A 326 -9.30 -14.32 -22.05
N VAL A 327 -8.61 -14.29 -23.19
CA VAL A 327 -7.18 -14.61 -23.26
C VAL A 327 -6.37 -13.50 -22.59
N LEU A 328 -5.69 -13.84 -21.50
CA LEU A 328 -4.85 -12.93 -20.71
C LEU A 328 -3.51 -12.69 -21.42
N ARG A 329 -3.54 -11.84 -22.44
CA ARG A 329 -2.44 -11.48 -23.33
C ARG A 329 -2.42 -9.96 -23.50
N ASN A 330 -1.22 -9.39 -23.54
CA ASN A 330 -0.99 -7.98 -23.87
C ASN A 330 -1.52 -7.71 -25.30
N PRO A 331 -2.51 -6.82 -25.48
CA PRO A 331 -3.07 -6.49 -26.79
C PRO A 331 -2.04 -5.88 -27.77
N LEU A 332 -1.08 -5.11 -27.26
CA LEU A 332 -0.08 -4.37 -28.04
C LEU A 332 1.15 -5.23 -28.34
N SER A 333 1.84 -5.75 -27.30
CA SER A 333 3.05 -6.58 -27.47
C SER A 333 2.75 -7.98 -28.01
N ARG A 334 1.48 -8.41 -27.92
CA ARG A 334 0.98 -9.75 -28.25
C ARG A 334 1.55 -10.87 -27.39
N GLU A 335 2.21 -10.55 -26.29
CA GLU A 335 2.78 -11.53 -25.35
C GLU A 335 1.79 -11.95 -24.27
N MET A 336 1.89 -13.17 -23.77
CA MET A 336 1.06 -13.63 -22.66
C MET A 336 1.46 -12.91 -21.36
N PHE A 337 0.48 -12.45 -20.60
CA PHE A 337 0.73 -11.89 -19.28
C PHE A 337 1.36 -12.93 -18.36
N THR A 338 2.31 -12.50 -17.52
CA THR A 338 2.93 -13.42 -16.56
C THR A 338 1.91 -13.86 -15.50
N PRO A 339 2.14 -14.96 -14.76
CA PRO A 339 1.25 -15.34 -13.65
C PRO A 339 1.10 -14.24 -12.58
N LYS A 340 2.06 -13.31 -12.50
CA LYS A 340 2.04 -12.16 -11.61
C LYS A 340 1.16 -11.05 -12.19
N ASP A 341 1.34 -10.70 -13.46
CA ASP A 341 0.47 -9.75 -14.18
C ASP A 341 -0.99 -10.19 -14.11
N VAL A 342 -1.28 -11.47 -14.39
CA VAL A 342 -2.62 -12.04 -14.27
C VAL A 342 -3.18 -11.86 -12.86
N LYS A 343 -2.39 -12.09 -11.81
CA LYS A 343 -2.83 -11.87 -10.43
C LYS A 343 -3.12 -10.39 -10.15
N GLY A 344 -2.28 -9.47 -10.64
CA GLY A 344 -2.47 -8.03 -10.46
C GLY A 344 -3.70 -7.50 -11.19
N ILE A 345 -3.86 -7.86 -12.48
CA ILE A 345 -5.04 -7.57 -13.30
C ILE A 345 -6.32 -8.05 -12.60
N LEU A 346 -6.35 -9.29 -12.09
CA LEU A 346 -7.54 -9.85 -11.42
C LEU A 346 -7.81 -9.26 -10.02
N LEU A 347 -6.82 -8.64 -9.38
CA LEU A 347 -6.99 -7.91 -8.11
C LEU A 347 -7.51 -6.48 -8.33
N HIS A 348 -7.21 -5.87 -9.47
CA HIS A 348 -7.66 -4.52 -9.80
C HIS A 348 -9.19 -4.44 -9.88
N PRO A 349 -9.85 -3.39 -9.33
CA PRO A 349 -11.31 -3.27 -9.31
C PRO A 349 -11.99 -3.54 -10.66
N SER A 350 -11.62 -2.85 -11.75
CA SER A 350 -12.17 -3.11 -13.10
C SER A 350 -11.87 -4.52 -13.62
N GLY A 351 -10.71 -5.07 -13.26
CA GLY A 351 -10.23 -6.37 -13.72
C GLY A 351 -10.87 -7.57 -13.03
N GLN A 352 -11.57 -7.38 -11.90
CA GLN A 352 -12.34 -8.46 -11.25
C GLN A 352 -13.42 -9.06 -12.18
N SER A 353 -13.92 -8.29 -13.14
CA SER A 353 -14.84 -8.76 -14.18
C SER A 353 -14.27 -9.92 -15.01
N LEU A 354 -12.95 -9.96 -15.19
CA LEU A 354 -12.24 -11.00 -15.94
C LEU A 354 -12.08 -12.31 -15.13
N ALA A 355 -12.32 -12.30 -13.82
CA ALA A 355 -12.13 -13.49 -12.98
C ALA A 355 -13.06 -14.64 -13.40
N ALA A 356 -14.29 -14.33 -13.80
CA ALA A 356 -15.24 -15.32 -14.32
C ALA A 356 -14.72 -15.95 -15.63
N LEU A 357 -14.29 -15.13 -16.59
CA LEU A 357 -13.72 -15.60 -17.86
C LEU A 357 -12.42 -16.40 -17.65
N HIS A 358 -11.57 -16.01 -16.70
CA HIS A 358 -10.36 -16.75 -16.37
C HIS A 358 -10.68 -18.15 -15.80
N VAL A 359 -11.66 -18.24 -14.90
CA VAL A 359 -12.15 -19.53 -14.36
C VAL A 359 -12.78 -20.38 -15.46
N GLU A 360 -13.55 -19.78 -16.37
CA GLU A 360 -14.17 -20.47 -17.51
C GLU A 360 -13.12 -21.02 -18.49
N GLN A 361 -12.16 -20.21 -18.93
CA GLN A 361 -11.03 -20.62 -19.78
C GLN A 361 -10.23 -21.77 -19.13
N HIS A 362 -9.93 -21.66 -17.83
CA HIS A 362 -9.25 -22.71 -17.09
C HIS A 362 -10.09 -23.99 -16.95
N ALA A 363 -11.41 -23.88 -16.75
CA ALA A 363 -12.33 -25.02 -16.71
C ALA A 363 -12.44 -25.71 -18.08
N MET A 364 -12.60 -24.95 -19.17
CA MET A 364 -12.59 -25.46 -20.55
C MET A 364 -11.28 -26.22 -20.84
N SER A 365 -10.12 -25.66 -20.45
CA SER A 365 -8.82 -26.32 -20.64
C SER A 365 -8.69 -27.66 -19.90
N LYS A 366 -9.41 -27.85 -18.79
CA LYS A 366 -9.47 -29.12 -18.04
C LYS A 366 -10.49 -30.11 -18.59
N GLY A 367 -11.53 -29.62 -19.27
CA GLY A 367 -12.59 -30.43 -19.88
C GLY A 367 -12.09 -31.36 -20.98
N VAL A 368 -11.02 -30.98 -21.69
CA VAL A 368 -10.43 -31.78 -22.76
C VAL A 368 -9.78 -33.07 -22.22
N ARG A 369 -10.12 -34.21 -22.82
CA ARG A 369 -9.65 -35.55 -22.47
C ARG A 369 -8.24 -35.82 -23.01
N SER A 370 -7.50 -36.73 -22.37
CA SER A 370 -6.17 -37.15 -22.83
C SER A 370 -6.21 -37.65 -24.28
N GLU A 371 -7.22 -38.45 -24.62
CA GLU A 371 -7.46 -39.00 -25.95
C GLU A 371 -7.57 -37.90 -27.01
N THR A 372 -8.30 -36.81 -26.72
CA THR A 372 -8.43 -35.67 -27.62
C THR A 372 -7.11 -34.91 -27.81
N ILE A 373 -6.32 -34.77 -26.74
CA ILE A 373 -4.96 -34.21 -26.82
C ILE A 373 -4.06 -35.12 -27.67
N GLU A 374 -4.16 -36.45 -27.54
CA GLU A 374 -3.43 -37.42 -28.35
C GLU A 374 -3.84 -37.37 -29.84
N GLN A 375 -5.12 -37.17 -30.15
CA GLN A 375 -5.58 -36.92 -31.53
C GLN A 375 -5.06 -35.59 -32.09
N MET A 376 -4.99 -34.53 -31.28
CA MET A 376 -4.35 -33.26 -31.68
C MET A 376 -2.85 -33.45 -31.98
N GLU A 377 -2.13 -34.22 -31.17
CA GLU A 377 -0.71 -34.51 -31.41
C GLU A 377 -0.49 -35.35 -32.68
N LYS A 378 -1.33 -36.38 -32.90
CA LYS A 378 -1.36 -37.16 -34.15
C LYS A 378 -1.60 -36.26 -35.36
N LEU A 379 -2.61 -35.39 -35.30
CA LEU A 379 -2.89 -34.41 -36.35
C LEU A 379 -1.67 -33.53 -36.62
N SER A 380 -1.14 -32.85 -35.59
CA SER A 380 0.00 -31.95 -35.74
C SER A 380 1.23 -32.62 -36.36
N THR A 381 1.48 -33.88 -36.01
CA THR A 381 2.61 -34.65 -36.54
C THR A 381 2.45 -34.93 -38.03
N ILE A 382 1.23 -35.28 -38.48
CA ILE A 382 0.94 -35.49 -39.91
C ILE A 382 1.07 -34.16 -40.66
N LEU A 383 0.45 -33.08 -40.17
CA LEU A 383 0.47 -31.76 -40.83
C LEU A 383 1.88 -31.16 -40.97
N LEU A 384 2.77 -31.43 -40.02
CA LEU A 384 4.16 -30.97 -40.06
C LEU A 384 5.06 -31.87 -40.92
N ALA A 385 4.81 -33.18 -40.95
CA ALA A 385 5.60 -34.15 -41.72
C ALA A 385 5.20 -34.21 -43.21
N ASP A 386 4.01 -33.74 -43.58
CA ASP A 386 3.54 -33.76 -44.96
C ASP A 386 4.36 -32.79 -45.84
N GLN A 387 5.06 -33.36 -46.82
CA GLN A 387 5.83 -32.65 -47.85
C GLN A 387 5.35 -33.05 -49.25
N THR A 388 4.14 -33.64 -49.35
CA THR A 388 3.55 -34.07 -50.63
C THR A 388 3.00 -32.88 -51.42
N SER A 389 3.05 -32.96 -52.75
CA SER A 389 2.51 -31.91 -53.62
C SER A 389 0.98 -31.88 -53.68
N ASP A 390 0.30 -32.99 -53.37
CA ASP A 390 -1.16 -33.08 -53.34
C ASP A 390 -1.76 -32.78 -51.96
N THR A 391 -0.94 -32.75 -50.90
CA THR A 391 -1.33 -32.59 -49.48
C THR A 391 -2.38 -33.59 -49.01
N PHE A 392 -2.47 -34.75 -49.68
CA PHE A 392 -3.47 -35.76 -49.39
C PHE A 392 -3.40 -36.30 -47.94
N PRO A 393 -2.21 -36.58 -47.35
CA PRO A 393 -2.10 -36.96 -45.95
C PRO A 393 -2.68 -35.91 -44.99
N SER A 394 -2.34 -34.63 -45.19
CA SER A 394 -2.84 -33.53 -44.36
C SER A 394 -4.36 -33.36 -44.45
N ARG A 395 -4.92 -33.35 -45.66
CA ARG A 395 -6.37 -33.23 -45.89
C ARG A 395 -7.14 -34.36 -45.22
N LYS A 396 -6.68 -35.60 -45.41
CA LYS A 396 -7.26 -36.77 -44.76
C LYS A 396 -7.19 -36.68 -43.23
N ALA A 397 -6.07 -36.25 -42.66
CA ALA A 397 -5.92 -36.11 -41.21
C ALA A 397 -6.84 -35.02 -40.63
N VAL A 398 -7.03 -33.90 -41.33
CA VAL A 398 -7.98 -32.84 -40.96
C VAL A 398 -9.42 -33.36 -40.98
N ASP A 399 -9.81 -34.11 -42.02
CA ASP A 399 -11.15 -34.71 -42.09
C ASP A 399 -11.38 -35.77 -41.01
N GLU A 400 -10.40 -36.66 -40.75
CA GLU A 400 -10.44 -37.62 -39.64
C GLU A 400 -10.60 -36.91 -38.29
N PHE A 401 -9.87 -35.82 -38.05
CA PHE A 401 -9.95 -35.06 -36.80
C PHE A 401 -11.30 -34.35 -36.65
N LEU A 402 -11.83 -33.71 -37.70
CA LEU A 402 -13.15 -33.06 -37.64
C LEU A 402 -14.29 -34.07 -37.42
N LEU A 403 -14.20 -35.27 -38.03
CA LEU A 403 -15.12 -36.37 -37.76
C LEU A 403 -15.02 -36.84 -36.31
N TYR A 404 -13.81 -36.98 -35.77
CA TYR A 404 -13.61 -37.30 -34.35
C TYR A 404 -14.22 -36.23 -33.43
N VAL A 405 -13.99 -34.93 -33.70
CA VAL A 405 -14.55 -33.82 -32.91
C VAL A 405 -16.08 -33.87 -32.87
N ALA A 406 -16.74 -34.20 -33.98
CA ALA A 406 -18.20 -34.33 -34.03
C ALA A 406 -18.76 -35.47 -33.15
N THR A 407 -17.93 -36.42 -32.69
CA THR A 407 -18.33 -37.50 -31.76
C THR A 407 -18.13 -37.16 -30.29
N LEU A 408 -17.50 -36.03 -29.96
CA LEU A 408 -17.19 -35.66 -28.58
C LEU A 408 -18.41 -35.11 -27.83
N PRO A 409 -18.45 -35.13 -26.49
CA PRO A 409 -19.46 -34.43 -25.71
C PRO A 409 -19.48 -32.93 -26.02
N GLU A 410 -20.66 -32.31 -25.94
CA GLU A 410 -20.88 -30.89 -26.30
C GLU A 410 -19.93 -29.93 -25.57
N LEU A 411 -19.60 -30.18 -24.29
CA LEU A 411 -18.65 -29.38 -23.52
C LEU A 411 -17.23 -29.42 -24.09
N GLU A 412 -16.81 -30.56 -24.65
CA GLU A 412 -15.49 -30.74 -25.25
C GLU A 412 -15.45 -30.18 -26.68
N GLN A 413 -16.56 -30.29 -27.43
CA GLN A 413 -16.72 -29.58 -28.71
C GLN A 413 -16.62 -28.06 -28.49
N LYS A 414 -17.36 -27.50 -27.52
CA LYS A 414 -17.30 -26.08 -27.14
C LYS A 414 -15.89 -25.66 -26.69
N ALA A 415 -15.18 -26.50 -25.94
CA ALA A 415 -13.79 -26.24 -25.60
C ALA A 415 -12.90 -26.20 -26.85
N ILE A 416 -13.04 -27.11 -27.81
CA ILE A 416 -12.27 -27.08 -29.06
C ILE A 416 -12.61 -25.84 -29.91
N GLU A 417 -13.88 -25.44 -29.98
CA GLU A 417 -14.32 -24.30 -30.79
C GLU A 417 -14.04 -22.93 -30.16
N GLY A 418 -14.04 -22.81 -28.83
CA GLY A 418 -13.91 -21.54 -28.10
C GLY A 418 -12.60 -21.35 -27.33
N LEU A 419 -11.88 -22.41 -26.96
CA LEU A 419 -10.62 -22.28 -26.22
C LEU A 419 -9.51 -21.77 -27.15
N ARG A 420 -9.00 -20.58 -26.84
CA ARG A 420 -7.81 -20.00 -27.46
C ARG A 420 -6.59 -20.38 -26.62
N CYS A 421 -5.56 -20.94 -27.27
CA CYS A 421 -4.35 -21.40 -26.59
C CYS A 421 -3.19 -20.42 -26.77
N PRO A 422 -2.37 -20.18 -25.73
CA PRO A 422 -1.14 -19.39 -25.83
C PRO A 422 -0.12 -20.12 -26.71
N ALA A 423 0.07 -19.63 -27.93
CA ALA A 423 0.97 -20.20 -28.92
C ALA A 423 1.56 -19.10 -29.82
N LYS A 424 2.74 -19.33 -30.38
CA LYS A 424 3.39 -18.44 -31.35
C LYS A 424 3.87 -19.23 -32.57
N ASP A 425 3.66 -18.69 -33.75
CA ASP A 425 4.15 -19.27 -35.02
C ASP A 425 5.67 -19.40 -34.96
N SER A 426 6.17 -20.64 -35.01
CA SER A 426 7.60 -20.95 -34.84
C SER A 426 8.49 -20.38 -35.96
N HIS A 427 7.91 -19.98 -37.10
CA HIS A 427 8.63 -19.37 -38.21
C HIS A 427 8.60 -17.84 -38.17
N THR A 428 7.48 -17.23 -37.77
CA THR A 428 7.32 -15.75 -37.80
C THR A 428 7.41 -15.08 -36.44
N GLY A 429 7.37 -15.84 -35.34
CA GLY A 429 7.30 -15.34 -33.96
C GLY A 429 5.94 -14.71 -33.60
N GLN A 430 5.00 -14.62 -34.54
CA GLN A 430 3.70 -14.00 -34.33
C GLN A 430 2.80 -14.89 -33.48
N SER A 431 2.21 -14.32 -32.43
CA SER A 431 1.21 -15.02 -31.60
C SER A 431 -0.01 -15.44 -32.42
N TYR A 432 -0.51 -16.65 -32.18
CA TYR A 432 -1.75 -17.13 -32.77
C TYR A 432 -2.96 -16.55 -32.03
N ASP A 433 -4.01 -16.24 -32.78
CA ASP A 433 -5.30 -15.74 -32.26
C ASP A 433 -6.47 -16.68 -32.58
N TRP A 434 -6.19 -17.95 -32.87
CA TRP A 434 -7.19 -18.93 -33.26
C TRP A 434 -7.67 -19.79 -32.09
N SER A 435 -8.90 -20.30 -32.19
CA SER A 435 -9.26 -21.53 -31.47
C SER A 435 -8.78 -22.79 -32.20
N ILE A 436 -8.79 -23.94 -31.51
CA ILE A 436 -8.42 -25.23 -32.10
C ILE A 436 -9.35 -25.56 -33.28
N GLY A 437 -10.66 -25.35 -33.11
CA GLY A 437 -11.67 -25.58 -34.14
C GLY A 437 -11.56 -24.62 -35.32
N GLU A 438 -11.27 -23.34 -35.08
CA GLU A 438 -11.03 -22.32 -36.11
C GLU A 438 -9.84 -22.70 -37.00
N ALA A 439 -8.67 -22.96 -36.41
CA ALA A 439 -7.45 -23.29 -37.15
C ALA A 439 -7.61 -24.55 -38.04
N VAL A 440 -8.32 -25.58 -37.56
CA VAL A 440 -8.57 -26.80 -38.36
C VAL A 440 -9.58 -26.56 -39.48
N LYS A 441 -10.62 -25.72 -39.25
CA LYS A 441 -11.59 -25.34 -40.29
C LYS A 441 -10.92 -24.48 -41.38
N ASP A 442 -10.04 -23.56 -41.01
CA ASP A 442 -9.28 -22.71 -41.93
C ASP A 442 -8.29 -23.52 -42.78
N ALA A 443 -7.60 -24.49 -42.18
CA ALA A 443 -6.76 -25.43 -42.91
C ALA A 443 -7.57 -26.25 -43.93
N LYS A 444 -8.76 -26.74 -43.55
CA LYS A 444 -9.69 -27.41 -44.48
C LYS A 444 -10.15 -26.50 -45.62
N GLY A 445 -10.39 -25.22 -45.31
CA GLY A 445 -10.72 -24.19 -46.30
C GLY A 445 -9.56 -23.81 -47.23
N ASN A 446 -8.33 -24.28 -46.96
CA ASN A 446 -7.08 -23.81 -47.58
C ASN A 446 -6.83 -22.29 -47.37
N LEU A 447 -7.38 -21.72 -46.28
CA LEU A 447 -7.14 -20.32 -45.89
C LEU A 447 -5.78 -20.15 -45.21
N VAL A 448 -5.30 -21.21 -44.54
CA VAL A 448 -4.02 -21.29 -43.84
C VAL A 448 -3.30 -22.57 -44.28
N CYS A 449 -1.97 -22.54 -44.39
CA CYS A 449 -1.20 -23.73 -44.75
C CYS A 449 -1.21 -24.79 -43.62
N PHE A 450 -1.12 -26.06 -44.01
CA PHE A 450 -1.15 -27.17 -43.07
C PHE A 450 -0.02 -27.10 -42.04
N HIS A 451 1.20 -26.71 -42.43
CA HIS A 451 2.33 -26.59 -41.49
C HIS A 451 2.08 -25.56 -40.39
N LYS A 452 1.55 -24.37 -40.73
CA LYS A 452 1.22 -23.31 -39.75
C LYS A 452 0.10 -23.74 -38.81
N THR A 453 -0.85 -24.54 -39.29
CA THR A 453 -1.89 -25.15 -38.46
C THR A 453 -1.31 -26.25 -37.56
N GLY A 454 -0.46 -27.11 -38.10
CA GLY A 454 0.22 -28.18 -37.37
C GLY A 454 1.06 -27.66 -36.20
N ASP A 455 1.81 -26.57 -36.40
CA ASP A 455 2.58 -25.93 -35.33
C ASP A 455 1.68 -25.37 -34.22
N PHE A 456 0.61 -24.63 -34.57
CA PHE A 456 -0.38 -24.17 -33.60
C PHE A 456 -0.99 -25.32 -32.79
N ILE A 457 -1.47 -26.37 -33.46
CA ILE A 457 -2.13 -27.52 -32.82
C ILE A 457 -1.16 -28.27 -31.89
N LYS A 458 0.11 -28.40 -32.27
CA LYS A 458 1.18 -28.98 -31.43
C LYS A 458 1.35 -28.18 -30.13
N GLN A 459 1.41 -26.85 -30.22
CA GLN A 459 1.56 -25.97 -29.06
C GLN A 459 0.31 -25.98 -28.17
N ALA A 460 -0.89 -25.96 -28.78
CA ALA A 460 -2.16 -26.07 -28.07
C ALA A 460 -2.28 -27.39 -27.29
N ALA A 461 -1.90 -28.52 -27.89
CA ALA A 461 -1.88 -29.82 -27.22
C ALA A 461 -0.91 -29.85 -26.02
N ALA A 462 0.30 -29.28 -26.18
CA ALA A 462 1.27 -29.17 -25.09
C ALA A 462 0.76 -28.28 -23.93
N HIS A 463 0.09 -27.17 -24.24
CA HIS A 463 -0.55 -26.30 -23.24
C HIS A 463 -1.65 -27.02 -22.46
N LEU A 464 -2.58 -27.70 -23.14
CA LEU A 464 -3.64 -28.51 -22.52
C LEU A 464 -3.06 -29.59 -21.60
N ARG A 465 -2.00 -30.27 -22.03
CA ARG A 465 -1.34 -31.30 -21.21
C ARG A 465 -0.65 -30.72 -19.97
N LYS A 466 -0.04 -29.52 -20.08
CA LYS A 466 0.55 -28.80 -18.93
C LYS A 466 -0.53 -28.41 -17.91
N ASN A 467 -1.69 -27.93 -18.34
CA ASN A 467 -2.76 -27.51 -17.42
C ASN A 467 -3.40 -28.69 -16.67
N ARG A 468 -3.31 -29.92 -17.21
CA ARG A 468 -3.69 -31.16 -16.52
C ARG A 468 -2.68 -31.61 -15.45
N SER A 469 -1.39 -31.41 -15.64
CA SER A 469 -0.35 -31.96 -14.75
C SER A 469 -0.14 -31.18 -13.44
N VAL A 470 -0.77 -30.00 -13.29
CA VAL A 470 -0.68 -29.12 -12.10
C VAL A 470 -1.67 -29.51 -10.98
N ALA A 471 -2.55 -30.50 -11.19
CA ALA A 471 -3.46 -30.96 -10.15
C ALA A 471 -2.69 -31.54 -8.93
N PRO A 472 -3.10 -31.23 -7.68
CA PRO A 472 -2.48 -31.83 -6.50
C PRO A 472 -2.61 -33.35 -6.57
N ARG A 473 -1.51 -34.08 -6.38
CA ARG A 473 -1.58 -35.51 -6.08
C ARG A 473 -2.35 -35.67 -4.77
N HIS A 474 -3.65 -35.97 -4.85
CA HIS A 474 -4.41 -36.47 -3.72
C HIS A 474 -3.66 -37.68 -3.18
N ARG A 475 -3.00 -37.51 -2.02
CA ARG A 475 -2.52 -38.63 -1.21
C ARG A 475 -3.75 -39.42 -0.81
N ARG A 476 -4.04 -40.49 -1.56
CA ARG A 476 -4.94 -41.55 -1.08
C ARG A 476 -4.36 -42.02 0.26
N ARG A 477 -5.16 -41.86 1.31
CA ARG A 477 -5.00 -42.62 2.56
C ARG A 477 -5.57 -44.01 2.33
#